data_AF-A0A7C5HNY2-F1
#
_entry.id   AF-A0A7C5HNY2-F1
#
_cell.length_a   1.000
_cell.length_b   1.000
_cell.length_c   1.000
_cell.angle_alpha   90.00
_cell.angle_beta   90.00
_cell.angle_gamma   90.00
#
_symmetry.space_group_name_H-M   'P 1'
#
loop_
_entity.id
_entity.type
_entity.pdbx_description
1 polymer ?
#
loop_
_entity_poly.entity_id
_entity_poly.type
_entity_poly.pdbx_seq_one_letter_code
_entity_poly.pdbx_strand_id
1 'polypeptide(L)'
;MSFAEKLMNLRRKNASHLCVGLDIDPERIEQDPVSFARKIIARTKDLVCAYKANLGFYLAMGEKGIEILKQIEAAIPSEIPWILDAKFGDIANSSSQYARFAYEVMQADAVTLNPYMGFDAIEAFAKYEGRYAFILTLTSNQSAIDFQIHDDLSLKVAKKIGEWRRDYKNLGMVLGATQGEKLMTLLEENDGFVLVPG
;
A
#
# COMPACT_ATOMS: atom_id res chain seq x y z
N MET A 1 12.40 7.32 11.46
CA MET A 1 11.94 5.93 11.67
C MET A 1 11.51 5.37 10.34
N SER A 2 11.89 4.12 10.05
CA SER A 2 11.42 3.37 8.87
C SER A 2 9.95 2.97 9.01
N PHE A 3 9.31 2.63 7.89
CA PHE A 3 7.98 2.01 7.86
C PHE A 3 7.89 0.81 8.82
N ALA A 4 8.88 -0.08 8.77
CA ALA A 4 8.91 -1.30 9.58
C ALA A 4 8.91 -0.99 11.08
N GLU A 5 9.74 -0.02 11.50
CA GLU A 5 9.80 0.42 12.91
C GLU A 5 8.47 1.02 13.37
N LYS A 6 7.91 1.94 12.58
CA LYS A 6 6.60 2.57 12.88
C LYS A 6 5.51 1.50 13.04
N LEU A 7 5.41 0.59 12.06
CA LEU A 7 4.40 -0.46 12.05
C LEU A 7 4.55 -1.42 13.24
N MET A 8 5.76 -1.93 13.50
CA MET A 8 6.00 -2.87 14.60
C MET A 8 5.71 -2.23 15.97
N ASN A 9 6.05 -0.94 16.13
CA ASN A 9 5.79 -0.22 17.38
C ASN A 9 4.29 -0.06 17.63
N LEU A 10 3.51 0.37 16.63
CA LEU A 10 2.06 0.53 16.78
C LEU A 10 1.32 -0.80 16.91
N ARG A 11 1.76 -1.85 16.20
CA ARG A 11 1.21 -3.20 16.36
C ARG A 11 1.33 -3.68 17.81
N ARG A 12 2.47 -3.45 18.45
CA ARG A 12 2.70 -3.79 19.86
C ARG A 12 1.88 -2.89 20.79
N LYS A 13 1.88 -1.59 20.56
CA LYS A 13 1.17 -0.60 21.38
C LYS A 13 -0.35 -0.83 21.38
N ASN A 14 -0.92 -1.07 20.21
CA ASN A 14 -2.37 -1.13 20.01
C ASN A 14 -2.91 -2.58 20.02
N ALA A 15 -2.03 -3.59 20.12
CA ALA A 15 -2.38 -5.01 20.02
C ALA A 15 -3.31 -5.30 18.83
N SER A 16 -3.01 -4.70 17.68
CA SER A 16 -3.90 -4.60 16.52
C SER A 16 -3.12 -4.77 15.22
N HIS A 17 -3.83 -5.08 14.14
CA HIS A 17 -3.32 -5.06 12.76
C HIS A 17 -4.10 -4.08 11.88
N LEU A 18 -4.97 -3.26 12.48
CA LEU A 18 -5.94 -2.45 11.76
C LEU A 18 -5.26 -1.41 10.86
N CYS A 19 -5.55 -1.46 9.57
CA CYS A 19 -5.24 -0.40 8.62
C CYS A 19 -6.55 0.23 8.16
N VAL A 20 -6.72 1.54 8.38
CA VAL A 20 -7.95 2.24 7.98
C VAL A 20 -7.77 2.86 6.59
N GLY A 21 -8.72 2.57 5.70
CA GLY A 21 -8.83 3.20 4.39
C GLY A 21 -9.41 4.62 4.48
N LEU A 22 -8.75 5.57 3.83
CA LEU A 22 -9.20 6.95 3.65
C LEU A 22 -9.55 7.15 2.17
N ASP A 23 -10.46 6.34 1.66
CA ASP A 23 -10.91 6.38 0.26
C ASP A 23 -12.13 7.31 0.19
N ILE A 24 -11.87 8.63 0.21
CA ILE A 24 -12.92 9.65 0.37
C ILE A 24 -13.58 9.94 -0.97
N ASP A 25 -14.89 9.72 -1.03
CA ASP A 25 -15.75 10.03 -2.17
C ASP A 25 -16.60 11.27 -1.84
N PRO A 26 -16.35 12.44 -2.46
CA PRO A 26 -17.08 13.68 -2.22
C PRO A 26 -18.57 13.58 -2.49
N GLU A 27 -19.02 12.67 -3.37
CA GLU A 27 -20.44 12.50 -3.67
C GLU A 27 -21.19 11.77 -2.53
N ARG A 28 -20.45 11.12 -1.64
CA ARG A 28 -21.00 10.31 -0.54
C ARG A 28 -20.92 10.99 0.81
N ILE A 29 -20.43 12.23 0.86
CA ILE A 29 -20.27 13.01 2.10
C ILE A 29 -20.84 14.42 1.91
N GLU A 30 -21.43 14.97 2.96
CA GLU A 30 -21.92 16.35 2.97
C GLU A 30 -20.82 17.37 3.34
N GLN A 31 -19.68 16.89 3.79
CA GLN A 31 -18.59 17.68 4.34
C GLN A 31 -17.45 17.81 3.34
N ASP A 32 -16.62 18.83 3.51
CA ASP A 32 -15.33 18.92 2.83
C ASP A 32 -14.48 17.63 3.07
N PRO A 33 -13.87 17.03 2.02
CA PRO A 33 -13.10 15.80 2.12
C PRO A 33 -11.99 15.81 3.17
N VAL A 34 -11.24 16.92 3.28
CA VAL A 34 -10.15 17.04 4.27
C VAL A 34 -10.71 17.03 5.69
N SER A 35 -11.78 17.79 5.91
CA SER A 35 -12.46 17.87 7.21
C SER A 35 -13.04 16.50 7.62
N PHE A 36 -13.61 15.76 6.68
CA PHE A 36 -14.13 14.42 6.91
C PHE A 36 -13.00 13.43 7.27
N ALA A 37 -11.91 13.40 6.49
CA ALA A 37 -10.75 12.56 6.77
C ALA A 37 -10.10 12.88 8.13
N ARG A 38 -9.96 14.17 8.49
CA ARG A 38 -9.45 14.59 9.81
C ARG A 38 -10.30 14.06 10.96
N LYS A 39 -11.64 14.03 10.80
CA LYS A 39 -12.54 13.44 11.82
C LYS A 39 -12.32 11.95 11.97
N ILE A 40 -12.14 11.21 10.88
CA ILE A 40 -11.80 9.79 10.93
C ILE A 40 -10.48 9.62 11.69
N ILE A 41 -9.41 10.31 11.24
CA ILE A 41 -8.08 10.21 11.85
C ILE A 41 -8.13 10.51 13.35
N ALA A 42 -8.79 11.61 13.75
CA ALA A 42 -8.90 12.01 15.15
C ALA A 42 -9.61 10.96 16.03
N ARG A 43 -10.56 10.21 15.47
CA ARG A 43 -11.31 9.17 16.17
C ARG A 43 -10.61 7.80 16.18
N THR A 44 -9.74 7.53 15.21
CA THR A 44 -9.15 6.19 15.03
C THR A 44 -7.65 6.11 15.27
N LYS A 45 -6.92 7.23 15.40
CA LYS A 45 -5.45 7.24 15.52
C LYS A 45 -4.88 6.37 16.65
N ASP A 46 -5.62 6.20 17.75
CA ASP A 46 -5.19 5.39 18.89
C ASP A 46 -5.48 3.89 18.72
N LEU A 47 -6.15 3.49 17.63
CA LEU A 47 -6.57 2.12 17.35
C LEU A 47 -5.84 1.50 16.14
N VAL A 48 -5.41 2.34 15.20
CA VAL A 48 -4.84 1.89 13.92
C VAL A 48 -3.35 1.62 14.01
N CYS A 49 -2.86 0.78 13.12
CA CYS A 49 -1.43 0.56 12.87
C CYS A 49 -0.94 1.24 11.59
N ALA A 50 -1.85 1.68 10.72
CA ALA A 50 -1.57 2.43 9.50
C ALA A 50 -2.85 3.10 8.97
N TYR A 51 -2.67 4.14 8.16
CA TYR A 51 -3.71 4.63 7.25
C TYR A 51 -3.29 4.34 5.81
N LYS A 52 -4.28 4.10 4.95
CA LYS A 52 -4.08 3.87 3.52
C LYS A 52 -5.05 4.73 2.72
N ALA A 53 -4.60 5.35 1.64
CA ALA A 53 -5.50 6.01 0.69
C ALA A 53 -5.29 5.48 -0.72
N ASN A 54 -6.38 5.11 -1.38
CA ASN A 54 -6.40 4.73 -2.78
C ASN A 54 -6.32 5.99 -3.66
N LEU A 55 -5.20 6.12 -4.38
CA LEU A 55 -4.90 7.30 -5.19
C LEU A 55 -5.99 7.60 -6.24
N GLY A 56 -6.70 6.57 -6.73
CA GLY A 56 -7.74 6.72 -7.75
C GLY A 56 -8.90 7.63 -7.33
N PHE A 57 -9.32 7.59 -6.06
CA PHE A 57 -10.38 8.45 -5.52
C PHE A 57 -10.01 9.94 -5.62
N TYR A 58 -8.73 10.24 -5.39
CA TYR A 58 -8.21 11.60 -5.39
C TYR A 58 -7.92 12.08 -6.82
N LEU A 59 -7.37 11.23 -7.68
CA LEU A 59 -7.15 11.59 -9.09
C LEU A 59 -8.46 11.95 -9.81
N ALA A 60 -9.58 11.33 -9.45
CA ALA A 60 -10.89 11.66 -10.00
C ALA A 60 -11.33 13.11 -9.70
N MET A 61 -10.75 13.76 -8.69
CA MET A 61 -11.03 15.15 -8.32
C MET A 61 -10.11 16.17 -9.03
N GLY A 62 -9.24 15.73 -9.94
CA GLY A 62 -8.27 16.58 -10.63
C GLY A 62 -7.15 17.10 -9.71
N GLU A 63 -6.61 18.29 -10.01
CA GLU A 63 -5.47 18.85 -9.25
C GLU A 63 -5.77 18.98 -7.76
N LYS A 64 -7.01 19.39 -7.43
CA LYS A 64 -7.47 19.59 -6.05
C LYS A 64 -7.45 18.29 -5.26
N GLY A 65 -7.65 17.15 -5.90
CA GLY A 65 -7.57 15.85 -5.24
C GLY A 65 -6.18 15.55 -4.69
N ILE A 66 -5.13 15.92 -5.42
CA ILE A 66 -3.75 15.78 -4.95
C ILE A 66 -3.48 16.72 -3.77
N GLU A 67 -3.98 17.96 -3.83
CA GLU A 67 -3.87 18.90 -2.71
C GLU A 67 -4.60 18.40 -1.45
N ILE A 68 -5.81 17.87 -1.62
CA ILE A 68 -6.60 17.24 -0.55
C ILE A 68 -5.83 16.06 0.04
N LEU A 69 -5.29 15.17 -0.79
CA LEU A 69 -4.55 14.01 -0.32
C LEU A 69 -3.31 14.41 0.50
N LYS A 70 -2.59 15.47 0.10
CA LYS A 70 -1.48 16.03 0.88
C LYS A 70 -1.95 16.62 2.22
N GLN A 71 -3.11 17.28 2.26
CA GLN A 71 -3.65 17.80 3.52
C GLN A 71 -4.12 16.69 4.46
N ILE A 72 -4.57 15.56 3.92
CA ILE A 72 -4.91 14.35 4.68
C ILE A 72 -3.65 13.70 5.24
N GLU A 73 -2.63 13.51 4.41
CA GLU A 73 -1.31 13.01 4.85
C GLU A 73 -0.74 13.85 5.99
N ALA A 74 -0.72 15.17 5.85
CA ALA A 74 -0.23 16.08 6.88
C ALA A 74 -1.03 16.05 8.20
N ALA A 75 -2.25 15.50 8.19
CA ALA A 75 -3.07 15.33 9.38
C ALA A 75 -2.81 13.99 10.11
N ILE A 76 -2.11 13.05 9.48
CA ILE A 76 -1.76 11.76 10.08
C ILE A 76 -0.58 11.97 11.05
N PRO A 77 -0.67 11.51 12.31
CA PRO A 77 0.45 11.56 13.23
C PRO A 77 1.69 10.86 12.65
N SER A 78 2.86 11.50 12.75
CA SER A 78 4.10 11.06 12.08
C SER A 78 4.57 9.64 12.46
N GLU A 79 4.15 9.14 13.62
CA GLU A 79 4.41 7.79 14.11
C GLU A 79 3.54 6.72 13.43
N ILE A 80 2.43 7.11 12.80
CA ILE A 80 1.51 6.20 12.10
C ILE A 80 1.93 6.08 10.63
N PRO A 81 2.21 4.86 10.14
CA PRO A 81 2.49 4.62 8.73
C PRO A 81 1.41 5.17 7.80
N TRP A 82 1.85 5.92 6.80
CA TRP A 82 1.03 6.37 5.67
C TRP A 82 1.30 5.52 4.43
N ILE A 83 0.26 4.84 3.93
CA ILE A 83 0.35 3.96 2.77
C ILE A 83 -0.40 4.57 1.59
N LEU A 84 0.31 4.80 0.48
CA LEU A 84 -0.29 5.22 -0.77
C LEU A 84 -0.66 4.00 -1.62
N ASP A 85 -1.95 3.72 -1.75
CA ASP A 85 -2.45 2.63 -2.59
C ASP A 85 -2.63 3.10 -4.03
N ALA A 86 -1.52 3.11 -4.79
CA ALA A 86 -1.45 3.62 -6.15
C ALA A 86 -1.38 2.53 -7.22
N LYS A 87 -0.94 1.31 -6.87
CA LYS A 87 -0.77 0.18 -7.80
C LYS A 87 0.11 0.54 -9.01
N PHE A 88 1.13 1.38 -8.80
CA PHE A 88 2.03 1.81 -9.86
C PHE A 88 2.74 0.61 -10.51
N GLY A 89 2.98 0.68 -11.81
CA GLY A 89 3.77 -0.31 -12.53
C GLY A 89 4.11 0.23 -13.91
N ASP A 90 5.41 0.38 -14.18
CA ASP A 90 5.95 0.89 -15.44
C ASP A 90 7.42 0.43 -15.58
N ILE A 91 8.07 0.74 -16.69
CA ILE A 91 9.49 0.47 -16.91
C ILE A 91 10.38 1.52 -16.23
N ALA A 92 11.66 1.18 -16.06
CA ALA A 92 12.62 1.85 -15.18
C ALA A 92 12.53 3.39 -15.10
N ASN A 93 12.58 4.11 -16.23
CA ASN A 93 12.59 5.58 -16.21
C ASN A 93 11.29 6.17 -15.63
N SER A 94 10.13 5.67 -16.08
CA SER A 94 8.82 6.09 -15.54
C SER A 94 8.62 5.64 -14.10
N SER A 95 9.07 4.42 -13.76
CA SER A 95 9.00 3.89 -12.40
C SER A 95 9.75 4.77 -11.39
N SER A 96 10.87 5.41 -11.80
CA SER A 96 11.60 6.36 -10.96
C SER A 96 10.77 7.61 -10.62
N GLN A 97 9.98 8.11 -11.57
CA GLN A 97 9.10 9.27 -11.34
C GLN A 97 7.96 8.92 -10.39
N TYR A 98 7.40 7.70 -10.49
CA TYR A 98 6.40 7.23 -9.55
C TYR A 98 6.96 7.02 -8.13
N ALA A 99 8.18 6.50 -7.99
CA ALA A 99 8.84 6.37 -6.70
C ALA A 99 9.07 7.74 -6.05
N ARG A 100 9.56 8.71 -6.82
CA ARG A 100 9.69 10.11 -6.40
C ARG A 100 8.35 10.71 -5.97
N PHE A 101 7.30 10.53 -6.77
CA PHE A 101 5.96 11.00 -6.40
C PHE A 101 5.49 10.40 -5.08
N ALA A 102 5.59 9.07 -4.91
CA ALA A 102 5.13 8.39 -3.71
C ALA A 102 5.91 8.82 -2.45
N TYR A 103 7.24 8.80 -2.50
CA TYR A 103 8.07 8.92 -1.30
C TYR A 103 8.59 10.33 -1.02
N GLU A 104 8.67 11.20 -2.02
CA GLU A 104 9.16 12.58 -1.86
C GLU A 104 8.04 13.62 -1.97
N VAL A 105 7.08 13.45 -2.88
CA VAL A 105 5.97 14.41 -3.03
C VAL A 105 4.85 14.10 -2.04
N MET A 106 4.46 12.82 -1.94
CA MET A 106 3.40 12.34 -1.06
C MET A 106 3.90 11.86 0.30
N GLN A 107 5.22 11.83 0.51
CA GLN A 107 5.87 11.44 1.77
C GLN A 107 5.40 10.09 2.34
N ALA A 108 4.91 9.19 1.48
CA ALA A 108 4.39 7.90 1.89
C ALA A 108 5.48 7.06 2.56
N ASP A 109 5.09 6.33 3.62
CA ASP A 109 5.97 5.34 4.22
C ASP A 109 5.94 4.03 3.42
N ALA A 110 4.82 3.74 2.75
CA ALA A 110 4.71 2.61 1.85
C ALA A 110 3.82 2.89 0.62
N VAL A 111 3.99 2.09 -0.43
CA VAL A 111 3.19 2.19 -1.67
C VAL A 111 2.78 0.81 -2.18
N THR A 112 1.66 0.72 -2.90
CA THR A 112 1.28 -0.51 -3.63
C THR A 112 1.78 -0.49 -5.07
N LEU A 113 2.28 -1.62 -5.57
CA LEU A 113 2.88 -1.78 -6.91
C LEU A 113 2.28 -2.96 -7.68
N ASN A 114 2.14 -2.83 -9.00
CA ASN A 114 1.76 -3.89 -9.92
C ASN A 114 3.02 -4.55 -10.53
N PRO A 115 3.25 -5.86 -10.32
CA PRO A 115 4.48 -6.54 -10.75
C PRO A 115 4.46 -7.01 -12.20
N TYR A 116 3.41 -6.73 -12.98
CA TYR A 116 3.22 -7.32 -14.31
C TYR A 116 4.42 -7.11 -15.25
N MET A 117 5.11 -5.97 -15.14
CA MET A 117 6.29 -5.64 -15.96
C MET A 117 7.62 -6.16 -15.38
N GLY A 118 7.57 -7.00 -14.34
CA GLY A 118 8.76 -7.57 -13.70
C GLY A 118 9.46 -6.60 -12.76
N PHE A 119 10.75 -6.85 -12.52
CA PHE A 119 11.53 -6.10 -11.53
C PHE A 119 11.72 -4.62 -11.90
N ASP A 120 11.65 -4.27 -13.18
CA ASP A 120 11.75 -2.87 -13.66
C ASP A 120 10.69 -1.95 -13.03
N ALA A 121 9.52 -2.49 -12.71
CA ALA A 121 8.44 -1.77 -12.03
C ALA A 121 8.64 -1.64 -10.51
N ILE A 122 9.61 -2.35 -9.94
CA ILE A 122 9.79 -2.52 -8.50
C ILE A 122 11.10 -1.89 -8.03
N GLU A 123 12.17 -2.02 -8.82
CA GLU A 123 13.53 -1.68 -8.44
C GLU A 123 13.66 -0.24 -7.93
N ALA A 124 13.05 0.72 -8.64
CA ALA A 124 13.12 2.13 -8.26
C ALA A 124 12.53 2.38 -6.86
N PHE A 125 11.47 1.67 -6.48
CA PHE A 125 10.85 1.77 -5.16
C PHE A 125 11.65 1.01 -4.11
N ALA A 126 12.18 -0.16 -4.46
CA ALA A 126 12.98 -1.02 -3.59
C ALA A 126 14.26 -0.32 -3.09
N LYS A 127 14.83 0.59 -3.91
CA LYS A 127 16.02 1.39 -3.58
C LYS A 127 15.77 2.47 -2.51
N TYR A 128 14.52 2.80 -2.15
CA TYR A 128 14.24 3.78 -1.09
C TYR A 128 14.34 3.14 0.29
N GLU A 129 15.46 3.40 0.97
CA GLU A 129 15.70 2.93 2.34
C GLU A 129 14.65 3.48 3.32
N GLY A 130 14.23 2.63 4.26
CA GLY A 130 13.24 2.98 5.28
C GLY A 130 11.80 3.10 4.77
N ARG A 131 11.55 3.08 3.46
CA ARG A 131 10.22 2.98 2.85
C ARG A 131 9.86 1.52 2.56
N TYR A 132 8.62 1.24 2.16
CA TYR A 132 8.16 -0.13 1.91
C TYR A 132 7.27 -0.25 0.67
N ALA A 133 7.38 -1.32 -0.09
CA ALA A 133 6.57 -1.57 -1.28
C ALA A 133 5.75 -2.86 -1.13
N PHE A 134 4.43 -2.74 -1.24
CA PHE A 134 3.49 -3.86 -1.25
C PHE A 134 3.14 -4.23 -2.68
N ILE A 135 3.48 -5.45 -3.09
CA ILE A 135 3.36 -5.89 -4.48
C ILE A 135 2.07 -6.70 -4.64
N LEU A 136 1.23 -6.32 -5.60
CA LEU A 136 -0.01 -7.04 -5.92
C LEU A 136 0.31 -8.50 -6.25
N THR A 137 -0.10 -9.41 -5.38
CA THR A 137 0.20 -10.84 -5.51
C THR A 137 -1.07 -11.63 -5.76
N LEU A 138 -2.09 -11.41 -4.93
CA LEU A 138 -3.43 -11.99 -5.12
C LEU A 138 -4.47 -10.99 -4.63
N THR A 139 -5.29 -10.42 -5.51
CA THR A 139 -6.29 -9.40 -5.18
C THR A 139 -7.64 -10.02 -4.84
N SER A 140 -8.51 -9.27 -4.15
CA SER A 140 -9.79 -9.75 -3.61
C SER A 140 -10.95 -9.79 -4.64
N ASN A 141 -10.77 -9.20 -5.82
CA ASN A 141 -11.81 -9.10 -6.84
C ASN A 141 -12.05 -10.44 -7.56
N GLN A 142 -13.28 -10.63 -8.05
CA GLN A 142 -13.67 -11.84 -8.80
C GLN A 142 -12.80 -12.08 -10.05
N SER A 143 -12.44 -11.01 -10.77
CA SER A 143 -11.57 -11.07 -11.95
C SER A 143 -10.11 -11.41 -11.66
N ALA A 144 -9.73 -11.66 -10.38
CA ALA A 144 -8.43 -12.27 -10.08
C ALA A 144 -8.29 -13.65 -10.75
N ILE A 145 -9.41 -14.29 -11.11
CA ILE A 145 -9.44 -15.52 -11.89
C ILE A 145 -8.72 -15.38 -13.22
N ASP A 146 -8.89 -14.25 -13.93
CA ASP A 146 -8.41 -14.06 -15.30
C ASP A 146 -6.90 -14.29 -15.46
N PHE A 147 -6.11 -13.95 -14.44
CA PHE A 147 -4.65 -14.07 -14.49
C PHE A 147 -3.99 -14.60 -13.22
N GLN A 148 -4.47 -14.24 -12.03
CA GLN A 148 -3.72 -14.44 -10.78
C GLN A 148 -3.92 -15.83 -10.17
N ILE A 149 -5.15 -16.33 -10.31
CA ILE A 149 -5.57 -17.66 -9.82
C ILE A 149 -5.32 -18.72 -10.89
N HIS A 150 -5.59 -18.42 -12.16
CA HIS A 150 -5.21 -19.30 -13.26
C HIS A 150 -3.67 -19.30 -13.44
N ASP A 151 -3.10 -20.45 -13.83
CA ASP A 151 -1.67 -20.66 -14.09
C ASP A 151 -0.68 -20.37 -12.94
N ASP A 152 -1.16 -20.33 -11.70
CA ASP A 152 -0.37 -20.07 -10.49
C ASP A 152 0.49 -18.79 -10.56
N LEU A 153 0.00 -17.76 -11.27
CA LEU A 153 0.73 -16.51 -11.41
C LEU A 153 0.98 -15.85 -10.06
N SER A 154 0.00 -15.87 -9.14
CA SER A 154 0.17 -15.37 -7.78
C SER A 154 1.32 -16.05 -7.03
N LEU A 155 1.48 -17.37 -7.18
CA LEU A 155 2.59 -18.11 -6.59
C LEU A 155 3.94 -17.74 -7.24
N LYS A 156 3.97 -17.60 -8.57
CA LYS A 156 5.18 -17.14 -9.29
C LYS A 156 5.59 -15.73 -8.84
N VAL A 157 4.63 -14.84 -8.66
CA VAL A 157 4.85 -13.49 -8.14
C VAL A 157 5.39 -13.55 -6.71
N ALA A 158 4.77 -14.32 -5.80
CA ALA A 158 5.25 -14.47 -4.43
C ALA A 158 6.70 -14.98 -4.35
N LYS A 159 7.05 -15.98 -5.18
CA LYS A 159 8.43 -16.48 -5.32
C LYS A 159 9.41 -15.41 -5.79
N LYS A 160 9.03 -14.63 -6.82
CA LYS A 160 9.86 -13.53 -7.32
C LYS A 160 10.07 -12.44 -6.27
N ILE A 161 9.04 -12.12 -5.50
CA ILE A 161 9.18 -11.21 -4.36
C ILE A 161 10.17 -11.78 -3.34
N GLY A 162 10.07 -13.06 -2.99
CA GLY A 162 11.04 -13.73 -2.11
C GLY A 162 12.49 -13.68 -2.62
N GLU A 163 12.69 -13.85 -3.93
CA GLU A 163 14.00 -13.69 -4.59
C GLU A 163 14.53 -12.26 -4.47
N TRP A 164 13.74 -11.25 -4.87
CA TRP A 164 14.14 -9.84 -4.79
C TRP A 164 14.40 -9.39 -3.35
N ARG A 165 13.69 -9.96 -2.37
CA ARG A 165 13.88 -9.66 -0.95
C ARG A 165 15.19 -10.16 -0.37
N ARG A 166 15.97 -10.96 -1.10
CA ARG A 166 17.35 -11.27 -0.70
C ARG A 166 18.18 -9.99 -0.61
N ASP A 167 18.00 -9.11 -1.58
CA ASP A 167 18.71 -7.83 -1.69
C ASP A 167 17.87 -6.65 -1.13
N TYR A 168 16.54 -6.72 -1.25
CA TYR A 168 15.62 -5.62 -0.89
C TYR A 168 14.62 -6.02 0.20
N LYS A 169 14.97 -5.83 1.47
CA LYS A 169 14.13 -6.26 2.62
C LYS A 169 12.80 -5.52 2.76
N ASN A 170 12.63 -4.42 2.03
CA ASN A 170 11.49 -3.52 2.06
C ASN A 170 10.36 -3.87 1.07
N LEU A 171 10.32 -5.10 0.57
CA LEU A 171 9.22 -5.59 -0.27
C LEU A 171 8.29 -6.50 0.54
N GLY A 172 7.00 -6.44 0.23
CA GLY A 172 5.97 -7.31 0.78
C GLY A 172 4.84 -7.56 -0.21
N MET A 173 3.75 -8.16 0.25
CA MET A 173 2.65 -8.59 -0.63
C MET A 173 1.34 -7.89 -0.33
N VAL A 174 0.51 -7.73 -1.36
CA VAL A 174 -0.93 -7.50 -1.21
C VAL A 174 -1.66 -8.82 -1.46
N LEU A 175 -2.39 -9.30 -0.45
CA LEU A 175 -3.16 -10.55 -0.49
C LEU A 175 -4.62 -10.28 -0.10
N GLY A 176 -5.59 -10.60 -0.94
CA GLY A 176 -7.01 -10.37 -0.68
C GLY A 176 -7.56 -11.29 0.42
N ALA A 177 -8.37 -10.73 1.32
CA ALA A 177 -8.94 -11.46 2.47
C ALA A 177 -9.82 -12.67 2.08
N THR A 178 -10.41 -12.64 0.88
CA THR A 178 -11.38 -13.64 0.41
C THR A 178 -10.76 -14.96 -0.10
N GLN A 179 -9.44 -15.12 -0.02
CA GLN A 179 -8.69 -16.19 -0.71
C GLN A 179 -8.04 -17.23 0.23
N GLY A 180 -8.68 -17.50 1.38
CA GLY A 180 -8.15 -18.17 2.58
C GLY A 180 -7.10 -19.27 2.40
N GLU A 181 -7.39 -20.37 1.68
CA GLU A 181 -6.44 -21.48 1.57
C GLU A 181 -5.17 -21.14 0.77
N LYS A 182 -5.31 -20.36 -0.31
CA LYS A 182 -4.16 -19.93 -1.13
C LYS A 182 -3.26 -18.97 -0.39
N LEU A 183 -3.82 -18.20 0.55
CA LEU A 183 -3.08 -17.21 1.33
C LEU A 183 -1.95 -17.87 2.13
N MET A 184 -2.20 -19.02 2.76
CA MET A 184 -1.20 -19.72 3.57
C MET A 184 0.02 -20.16 2.74
N THR A 185 -0.21 -20.73 1.55
CA THR A 185 0.87 -21.13 0.65
C THR A 185 1.69 -19.91 0.20
N LEU A 186 1.06 -18.78 -0.09
CA LEU A 186 1.78 -17.56 -0.51
C LEU A 186 2.60 -16.95 0.63
N LEU A 187 2.14 -17.06 1.89
CA LEU A 187 2.88 -16.61 3.07
C LEU A 187 4.17 -17.40 3.30
N GLU A 188 4.21 -18.69 2.93
CA GLU A 188 5.41 -19.52 3.08
C GLU A 188 6.55 -19.07 2.16
N GLU A 189 6.25 -18.38 1.05
CA GLU A 189 7.25 -17.97 0.06
C GLU A 189 8.08 -16.75 0.51
N ASN A 190 7.59 -15.94 1.46
CA ASN A 190 8.33 -14.78 1.94
C ASN A 190 7.88 -14.30 3.34
N ASP A 191 8.85 -13.94 4.19
CA ASP A 191 8.64 -13.43 5.55
C ASP A 191 8.33 -11.90 5.62
N GLY A 192 7.74 -11.35 4.55
CA GLY A 192 7.48 -9.92 4.41
C GLY A 192 6.23 -9.48 5.14
N PHE A 193 6.04 -8.16 5.26
CA PHE A 193 4.73 -7.66 5.65
C PHE A 193 3.72 -7.91 4.53
N VAL A 194 2.49 -8.17 4.96
CA VAL A 194 1.36 -8.36 4.05
C VAL A 194 0.31 -7.31 4.33
N LEU A 195 -0.16 -6.68 3.26
CA LEU A 195 -1.35 -5.83 3.26
C LEU A 195 -2.54 -6.66 2.80
N VAL A 196 -3.55 -6.80 3.66
CA VAL A 196 -4.74 -7.62 3.39
C VAL A 196 -5.98 -6.75 3.22
N PRO A 197 -6.30 -6.29 1.99
CA PRO A 197 -7.54 -5.60 1.70
C PRO A 197 -8.68 -6.59 1.40
N GLY A 198 -9.92 -6.13 1.54
CA GLY A 198 -11.13 -6.90 1.24
C GLY A 198 -11.97 -7.18 2.46
#